data_AF-F9EDL2-F1
#
_entry.id   AF-F9EDL2-F1
#
_cell.length_a   1.000
_cell.length_b   1.000
_cell.length_c   1.000
_cell.angle_alpha   90.00
_cell.angle_beta   90.00
_cell.angle_gamma   90.00
#
_symmetry.space_group_name_H-M   'P 1'
#
loop_
_entity.id
_entity.type
_entity.pdbx_description
1 polymer ?
#
loop_
_entity_poly.entity_id
_entity_poly.type
_entity_poly.pdbx_seq_one_letter_code
_entity_poly.pdbx_strand_id
1 'polypeptide(L)'
;MPDAAYDDLEARIAVLREAEELASIRPDLDGAQIMAELVMKPGPVVGETYRFLLDLRMERGPLGEKPARQALRSWWAVRGER
;
A
#
# COMPACT_ATOMS: atom_id res chain seq x y z
N MET A 1 14.46 12.41 24.41
CA MET A 1 14.46 12.99 23.06
C MET A 1 14.07 11.90 22.08
N PRO A 2 12.96 11.97 21.32
CA PRO A 2 12.72 10.99 20.28
C PRO A 2 13.44 11.46 19.02
N ASP A 3 14.61 10.90 18.81
CA ASP A 3 15.50 11.23 17.71
C ASP A 3 15.00 10.52 16.44
N ALA A 4 14.70 11.31 15.41
CA ALA A 4 14.16 10.88 14.12
C ALA A 4 15.15 10.07 13.26
N ALA A 5 16.22 9.54 13.86
CA ALA A 5 17.31 8.80 13.23
C ALA A 5 17.11 7.27 13.19
N TYR A 6 15.89 6.78 13.45
CA TYR A 6 15.47 5.44 13.04
C TYR A 6 15.00 5.41 11.57
N ASP A 7 15.49 6.37 10.79
CA ASP A 7 15.33 6.50 9.33
C ASP A 7 16.32 5.59 8.54
N ASP A 8 17.15 4.76 9.18
CA ASP A 8 18.34 4.20 8.50
C ASP A 8 18.47 2.67 8.36
N LEU A 9 17.61 1.83 8.99
CA LEU A 9 17.94 0.38 9.12
C LEU A 9 17.01 -0.67 8.51
N GLU A 10 16.05 -0.35 7.62
CA GLU A 10 15.35 -1.39 6.84
C GLU A 10 15.38 -1.14 5.34
N ALA A 11 16.53 -0.65 4.89
CA ALA A 11 17.14 -0.93 3.59
C ALA A 11 17.44 -2.44 3.39
N ARG A 12 16.44 -3.30 3.59
CA ARG A 12 16.39 -4.68 3.09
C ARG A 12 15.22 -4.76 2.12
N ILE A 13 15.29 -3.97 1.04
CA ILE A 13 15.71 -4.52 -0.26
C ILE A 13 15.09 -5.90 -0.47
N ALA A 14 14.01 -5.90 -1.24
CA ALA A 14 13.92 -6.76 -2.42
C ALA A 14 14.48 -8.18 -2.26
N VAL A 15 13.90 -8.97 -1.36
CA VAL A 15 13.94 -10.42 -1.47
C VAL A 15 12.69 -10.80 -2.28
N LEU A 16 12.67 -10.49 -3.58
CA LEU A 16 12.99 -11.46 -4.63
C LEU A 16 12.48 -12.87 -4.30
N ARG A 17 11.47 -13.27 -5.09
CA ARG A 17 11.21 -14.66 -5.52
C ARG A 17 10.35 -15.51 -4.57
N GLU A 18 9.09 -15.12 -4.44
CA GLU A 18 8.00 -16.10 -4.28
C GLU A 18 6.82 -15.72 -5.20
N ALA A 19 7.14 -15.59 -6.49
CA ALA A 19 6.23 -16.12 -7.50
C ALA A 19 6.18 -17.64 -7.25
N GLU A 20 5.05 -18.33 -7.27
CA GLU A 20 4.42 -18.60 -8.56
C GLU A 20 2.93 -18.99 -8.53
N GLU A 21 2.19 -18.99 -7.41
CA GLU A 21 0.75 -19.39 -7.49
C GLU A 21 -0.28 -18.41 -6.89
N LEU A 22 0.08 -17.54 -5.95
CA LEU A 22 -0.83 -16.50 -5.43
C LEU A 22 -0.62 -15.11 -6.08
N ALA A 23 0.38 -15.00 -6.95
CA ALA A 23 0.93 -13.74 -7.48
C ALA A 23 0.18 -13.14 -8.69
N SER A 24 -0.94 -13.74 -9.12
CA SER A 24 -1.63 -13.30 -10.35
C SER A 24 -2.57 -12.09 -10.14
N ILE A 25 -3.04 -11.86 -8.91
CA ILE A 25 -3.89 -10.71 -8.58
C ILE A 25 -3.05 -9.68 -7.84
N ARG A 26 -2.46 -8.75 -8.61
CA ARG A 26 -1.82 -7.54 -8.06
C ARG A 26 -2.86 -6.43 -7.95
N PRO A 27 -2.92 -5.65 -6.87
CA PRO A 27 -3.81 -4.48 -6.80
C PRO A 27 -3.48 -3.48 -7.91
N ASP A 28 -4.42 -2.56 -8.18
CA ASP A 28 -4.23 -1.51 -9.18
C ASP A 28 -3.18 -0.46 -8.78
N LEU A 29 -2.78 -0.39 -7.50
CA LEU A 29 -1.66 0.45 -7.05
C LEU A 29 -0.63 -0.37 -6.28
N ASP A 30 0.65 -0.02 -6.47
CA ASP A 30 1.76 -0.60 -5.73
C ASP A 30 2.09 0.21 -4.45
N GLY A 31 2.93 -0.37 -3.58
CA GLY A 31 3.34 0.24 -2.33
C GLY A 31 3.99 1.62 -2.48
N ALA A 32 4.76 1.86 -3.55
CA ALA A 32 5.38 3.15 -3.80
C ALA A 32 4.32 4.21 -4.19
N GLN A 33 3.34 3.82 -5.00
CA GLN A 33 2.22 4.68 -5.36
C GLN A 33 1.36 5.03 -4.14
N ILE A 34 1.07 4.06 -3.26
CA ILE A 34 0.35 4.30 -2.00
C ILE A 34 1.09 5.34 -1.14
N MET A 35 2.40 5.16 -0.96
CA MET A 35 3.22 6.07 -0.16
C MET A 35 3.25 7.48 -0.75
N ALA A 36 3.42 7.61 -2.07
CA ALA A 36 3.38 8.89 -2.75
C ALA A 36 2.02 9.58 -2.63
N GLU A 37 0.93 8.81 -2.68
CA GLU A 37 -0.43 9.33 -2.70
C GLU A 37 -0.96 9.80 -1.36
N LEU A 38 -0.57 9.10 -0.30
CA LEU A 38 -0.92 9.43 1.08
C LEU A 38 0.17 10.25 1.78
N VAL A 39 1.27 10.56 1.07
CA VAL A 39 2.46 11.26 1.59
C VAL A 39 2.90 10.63 2.92
N MET A 40 3.00 9.30 2.92
CA MET A 40 3.26 8.52 4.13
C MET A 40 4.61 7.81 4.05
N LYS A 41 5.25 7.66 5.21
CA LYS A 41 6.48 6.89 5.34
C LYS A 41 6.19 5.38 5.23
N PRO A 42 7.16 4.57 4.78
CA PRO A 42 7.05 3.11 4.82
C PRO A 42 6.78 2.63 6.25
N GLY A 43 5.88 1.65 6.38
CA GLY A 43 5.46 1.12 7.68
C GLY A 43 4.33 0.11 7.58
N PRO A 44 3.84 -0.45 8.72
CA PRO A 44 2.80 -1.47 8.74
C PRO A 44 1.51 -1.01 8.05
N VAL A 45 1.25 0.30 8.14
CA VAL A 45 0.13 0.97 7.50
C VAL A 45 0.14 0.83 5.97
N VAL A 46 1.32 0.82 5.32
CA VAL A 46 1.42 0.61 3.87
C VAL A 46 0.95 -0.80 3.51
N GLY A 47 1.30 -1.81 4.32
CA GLY A 47 0.84 -3.18 4.15
C GLY A 47 -0.67 -3.33 4.32
N GLU A 48 -1.25 -2.68 5.33
CA GLU A 48 -2.70 -2.64 5.52
C GLU A 48 -3.43 -1.99 4.34
N THR A 49 -2.85 -0.91 3.82
CA THR A 49 -3.40 -0.16 2.69
C THR A 49 -3.29 -0.97 1.39
N TYR A 50 -2.18 -1.66 1.19
CA TYR A 50 -1.99 -2.59 0.08
C TYR A 50 -3.00 -3.73 0.15
N ARG A 51 -3.24 -4.27 1.35
CA ARG A 51 -4.25 -5.32 1.57
C ARG A 51 -5.66 -4.82 1.23
N PHE A 52 -6.02 -3.61 1.66
CA PHE A 52 -7.28 -2.97 1.28
C PHE A 52 -7.45 -2.88 -0.24
N LEU A 53 -6.42 -2.47 -0.97
CA LEU A 53 -6.48 -2.40 -2.44
C LEU A 53 -6.59 -3.77 -3.10
N LEU A 54 -6.00 -4.80 -2.50
CA LEU A 54 -6.12 -6.18 -2.97
C LEU A 54 -7.55 -6.70 -2.78
N ASP A 55 -8.12 -6.53 -1.58
CA ASP A 55 -9.51 -6.88 -1.30
C ASP A 55 -10.48 -6.11 -2.22
N LEU A 56 -10.25 -4.81 -2.40
CA LEU A 56 -11.03 -3.97 -3.32
C LEU A 56 -10.99 -4.50 -4.77
N ARG A 57 -9.84 -4.97 -5.22
CA ARG A 57 -9.69 -5.60 -6.56
C ARG A 57 -10.39 -6.95 -6.65
N MET A 58 -10.41 -7.73 -5.58
CA MET A 58 -11.16 -8.99 -5.54
C MET A 58 -12.67 -8.75 -5.59
N GLU A 59 -13.17 -7.72 -4.92
CA GLU A 59 -14.59 -7.38 -4.88
C GLU A 59 -15.10 -6.70 -6.16
N ARG A 60 -14.34 -5.74 -6.69
CA ARG A 60 -14.78 -4.90 -7.82
C ARG A 60 -14.13 -5.24 -9.15
N GLY A 61 -13.18 -6.17 -9.15
CA GLY A 61 -12.34 -6.43 -10.32
C GLY A 61 -11.32 -5.30 -10.56
N PRO A 62 -10.66 -5.29 -11.73
CA PRO A 62 -9.69 -4.26 -12.07
C PRO A 62 -10.40 -2.91 -12.26
N LEU A 63 -10.16 -1.98 -11.34
CA LEU A 63 -10.70 -0.62 -11.41
C LEU A 63 -9.79 0.28 -12.24
N GLY A 64 -8.49 -0.03 -12.27
CA GLY A 64 -7.46 0.82 -12.84
C GLY A 64 -7.00 1.91 -11.87
N GLU A 65 -5.92 2.57 -12.26
CA GLU A 65 -5.10 3.38 -11.36
C GLU A 65 -5.84 4.58 -10.73
N LYS A 66 -6.65 5.31 -11.52
CA LYS A 66 -7.38 6.50 -11.08
C LYS A 66 -8.45 6.20 -10.02
N PRO A 67 -9.43 5.31 -10.28
CA PRO A 67 -10.45 4.96 -9.28
C PRO A 67 -9.87 4.24 -8.07
N ALA A 68 -8.80 3.44 -8.24
CA ALA A 68 -8.09 2.84 -7.10
C ALA A 68 -7.49 3.91 -6.17
N ARG A 69 -6.91 4.96 -6.73
CA ARG A 69 -6.35 6.12 -6.00
C ARG A 69 -7.43 6.92 -5.28
N GLN A 70 -8.59 7.07 -5.90
CA GLN A 70 -9.74 7.70 -5.25
C GLN A 70 -10.25 6.87 -4.07
N ALA A 71 -10.43 5.56 -4.26
CA ALA A 71 -10.84 4.64 -3.20
C ALA A 71 -9.82 4.61 -2.05
N LEU A 72 -8.52 4.62 -2.37
CA LEU A 72 -7.42 4.75 -1.42
C LEU A 72 -7.57 5.99 -0.54
N ARG A 73 -7.74 7.18 -1.15
CA ARG A 73 -7.91 8.43 -0.39
C ARG A 73 -9.17 8.41 0.48
N SER A 74 -10.28 7.91 -0.06
CA SER A 74 -11.54 7.83 0.68
C SER A 74 -11.43 6.90 1.89
N TRP A 75 -10.83 5.73 1.72
CA TRP A 75 -10.59 4.79 2.81
C TRP A 75 -9.65 5.37 3.86
N TRP A 76 -8.57 6.03 3.41
CA TRP A 76 -7.62 6.68 4.30
C TRP A 76 -8.24 7.80 5.12
N ALA A 77 -9.09 8.64 4.51
CA ALA A 77 -9.81 9.71 5.20
C ALA A 77 -10.71 9.14 6.31
N VAL A 78 -11.51 8.11 6.01
CA VAL A 78 -12.40 7.46 6.98
C VAL A 78 -11.62 6.79 8.11
N ARG A 79 -10.43 6.25 7.82
CA ARG A 79 -9.55 5.65 8.84
C ARG A 79 -8.96 6.69 9.78
N GLY A 80 -8.59 7.88 9.27
CA GLY A 80 -7.98 8.96 10.05
C GLY A 80 -8.95 9.75 10.92
N GLU A 81 -10.26 9.65 10.68
CA GLU A 81 -11.31 10.27 11.51
C GLU A 81 -11.69 9.44 12.75
N ARG A 82 -10.94 8.36 13.05
CA ARG A 82 -11.27 7.40 14.11
C ARG A 82 -10.39 7.50 15.34
#